data_AF-A0AAD6IEJ2-F1
#
_entry.id   AF-A0AAD6IEJ2-F1
#
_cell.length_a   1.000
_cell.length_b   1.000
_cell.length_c   1.000
_cell.angle_alpha   90.00
_cell.angle_beta   90.00
_cell.angle_gamma   90.00
#
_symmetry.space_group_name_H-M   'P 1'
#
loop_
_entity.id
_entity.type
_entity.pdbx_description
1 polymer ?
#
loop_
_entity_poly.entity_id
_entity_poly.type
_entity_poly.pdbx_seq_one_letter_code
_entity_poly.pdbx_strand_id
1 'polypeptide(L)'
;MSLKISTALLDLKQTLPQHSTGREDLESIAHIKHLAAFLYLNERLEAEPDIDDKKRLGVSEGCKSRLILSMIKLISTLPDMATLLWPLFVLGNTGLENEEQRRFVLDRLANIQKTRNLGSVRRTIDAVKHAFVTKSLFSSGNKAWGHETYRYISLA
;
A
#
# COMPACT_ATOMS: atom_id res chain seq x y z
N MET A 1 -7.65 -8.70 -18.78
CA MET A 1 -7.54 -7.23 -18.70
C MET A 1 -6.45 -6.80 -17.72
N SER A 2 -6.38 -7.40 -16.53
CA SER A 2 -5.46 -7.03 -15.45
C SER A 2 -3.94 -7.09 -15.79
N LEU A 3 -3.45 -8.13 -16.47
CA LEU A 3 -2.02 -8.24 -16.85
C LEU A 3 -1.51 -7.07 -17.72
N LYS A 4 -2.39 -6.49 -18.56
CA LYS A 4 -2.05 -5.32 -19.38
C LYS A 4 -1.85 -4.07 -18.54
N ILE A 5 -2.57 -3.96 -17.42
CA ILE A 5 -2.48 -2.81 -16.51
C ILE A 5 -1.22 -2.92 -15.66
N SER A 6 -0.89 -4.12 -15.14
CA SER A 6 0.33 -4.32 -14.36
C SER A 6 1.61 -4.10 -15.19
N THR A 7 1.62 -4.57 -16.44
CA THR A 7 2.73 -4.31 -17.38
C THR A 7 2.82 -2.83 -17.75
N ALA A 8 1.71 -2.20 -18.13
CA ALA A 8 1.68 -0.77 -18.40
C ALA A 8 2.10 0.09 -17.20
N LEU A 9 1.82 -0.35 -15.96
CA LEU A 9 2.32 0.31 -14.77
C LEU A 9 3.83 0.16 -14.63
N LEU A 10 4.41 -1.02 -14.85
CA LEU A 10 5.87 -1.19 -14.77
C LEU A 10 6.61 -0.33 -15.80
N ASP A 11 6.02 -0.16 -16.98
CA ASP A 11 6.59 0.66 -18.06
C ASP A 11 6.33 2.17 -17.88
N LEU A 12 5.53 2.55 -16.88
CA LEU A 12 5.18 3.95 -16.63
C LEU A 12 6.38 4.73 -16.10
N LYS A 13 6.98 5.56 -16.96
CA LYS A 13 8.04 6.49 -16.55
C LYS A 13 7.44 7.65 -15.75
N GLN A 14 7.89 7.81 -14.52
CA GLN A 14 7.58 8.99 -13.72
C GLN A 14 8.46 10.17 -14.14
N THR A 15 7.84 11.31 -14.38
CA THR A 15 8.55 12.53 -14.79
C THR A 15 8.14 13.69 -13.91
N LEU A 16 9.12 14.44 -13.41
CA LEU A 16 8.86 15.71 -12.73
C LEU A 16 8.68 16.82 -13.76
N PRO A 17 7.72 17.73 -13.53
CA PRO A 17 7.60 18.92 -14.34
C PRO A 17 8.80 19.86 -14.09
N GLN A 18 9.17 20.66 -15.09
CA GLN A 18 10.38 21.51 -15.06
C GLN A 18 10.46 22.46 -13.86
N HIS A 19 9.32 22.95 -13.38
CA HIS A 19 9.25 23.83 -12.20
C HIS A 19 9.47 23.11 -10.86
N SER A 20 9.53 21.77 -10.86
CA SER A 20 9.81 20.94 -9.69
C SER A 20 11.21 20.32 -9.73
N THR A 21 12.09 20.83 -10.59
CA THR A 21 13.49 20.37 -10.67
C THR A 21 14.19 20.60 -9.33
N GLY A 22 14.83 19.56 -8.77
CA GLY A 22 15.45 19.61 -7.44
C GLY A 22 14.54 19.22 -6.27
N ARG A 23 13.27 18.88 -6.52
CA ARG A 23 12.33 18.35 -5.50
C ARG A 23 12.41 16.84 -5.39
N GLU A 24 13.49 16.34 -4.80
CA GLU A 24 13.73 14.90 -4.54
C GLU A 24 12.62 14.27 -3.68
N ASP A 25 11.96 15.07 -2.85
CA ASP A 25 10.79 14.68 -2.06
C ASP A 25 9.59 14.29 -2.95
N LEU A 26 9.32 15.08 -4.00
CA LEU A 26 8.24 14.81 -4.94
C LEU A 26 8.52 13.57 -5.80
N GLU A 27 9.79 13.38 -6.19
CA GLU A 27 10.23 12.18 -6.88
C GLU A 27 9.99 10.93 -6.03
N SER A 28 10.40 10.99 -4.76
CA SER A 28 10.24 9.91 -3.80
C SER A 28 8.76 9.58 -3.56
N ILE A 29 7.91 10.61 -3.41
CA ILE A 29 6.46 10.43 -3.23
C ILE A 29 5.85 9.76 -4.48
N ALA A 30 6.23 10.21 -5.68
CA ALA A 30 5.74 9.62 -6.91
C ALA A 30 6.12 8.14 -6.96
N HIS A 31 7.39 7.82 -6.66
CA HIS A 31 7.90 6.45 -6.72
C HIS A 31 7.19 5.56 -5.69
N ILE A 32 7.00 6.04 -4.46
CA ILE A 32 6.26 5.31 -3.42
C ILE A 32 4.81 5.04 -3.87
N LYS A 33 4.12 6.00 -4.47
CA LYS A 33 2.76 5.81 -4.98
C LYS A 33 2.70 4.78 -6.10
N HIS A 34 3.72 4.74 -6.95
CA HIS A 34 3.84 3.76 -8.02
C HIS A 34 4.05 2.35 -7.50
N LEU A 35 4.98 2.17 -6.54
CA LEU A 35 5.17 0.89 -5.86
C LEU A 35 3.92 0.45 -5.11
N ALA A 36 3.24 1.38 -4.43
CA ALA A 36 1.97 1.11 -3.77
C ALA A 36 0.87 0.67 -4.76
N ALA A 37 0.78 1.30 -5.93
CA ALA A 37 -0.18 0.90 -6.96
C ALA A 37 0.12 -0.50 -7.51
N PHE A 38 1.38 -0.80 -7.77
CA PHE A 38 1.79 -2.14 -8.18
C PHE A 38 1.43 -3.19 -7.11
N LEU A 39 1.75 -2.90 -5.85
CA LEU A 39 1.46 -3.78 -4.72
C LEU A 39 -0.05 -3.98 -4.50
N TYR A 40 -0.84 -2.90 -4.57
CA TYR A 40 -2.29 -2.93 -4.46
C TYR A 40 -2.93 -3.81 -5.54
N LEU A 41 -2.49 -3.66 -6.79
CA LEU A 41 -3.01 -4.46 -7.90
C LEU A 41 -2.69 -5.93 -7.70
N ASN A 42 -1.44 -6.29 -7.40
CA ASN A 42 -1.06 -7.68 -7.22
C ASN A 42 -1.89 -8.36 -6.12
N GLU A 43 -1.99 -7.71 -4.96
CA GLU A 43 -2.69 -8.31 -3.84
C GLU A 43 -4.22 -8.32 -3.98
N ARG A 44 -4.81 -7.31 -4.63
CA ARG A 44 -6.26 -7.30 -4.89
C ARG A 44 -6.67 -8.25 -6.00
N LEU A 45 -5.81 -8.46 -7.01
CA LEU A 45 -6.06 -9.39 -8.11
C LEU A 45 -5.91 -10.86 -7.70
N GLU A 46 -5.10 -11.15 -6.68
CA GLU A 46 -5.02 -12.48 -6.08
C GLU A 46 -6.27 -12.86 -5.27
N ALA A 47 -7.13 -11.90 -4.92
CA ALA A 47 -8.32 -12.11 -4.10
C ALA A 47 -9.61 -12.40 -4.89
N GLU A 48 -9.59 -12.33 -6.23
CA GLU A 48 -10.73 -12.70 -7.07
C GLU A 48 -10.73 -14.22 -7.33
N PRO A 49 -11.72 -14.98 -6.84
CA PRO A 49 -11.66 -16.44 -6.80
C PRO A 49 -11.90 -17.16 -8.14
N ASP A 50 -12.09 -16.45 -9.26
CA ASP A 50 -12.81 -17.03 -10.41
C ASP A 50 -12.00 -17.22 -11.72
N ILE A 51 -10.66 -17.17 -11.70
CA ILE A 51 -9.87 -17.38 -12.93
C ILE A 51 -8.66 -18.29 -12.70
N ASP A 52 -8.79 -19.53 -13.18
CA ASP A 52 -7.78 -20.49 -13.64
C ASP A 52 -6.37 -20.37 -13.00
N ASP A 53 -6.07 -21.28 -12.08
CA ASP A 53 -4.84 -21.36 -11.26
C ASP A 53 -3.52 -21.25 -12.06
N LYS A 54 -3.53 -21.44 -13.39
CA LYS A 54 -2.36 -21.41 -14.26
C LYS A 54 -1.90 -20.02 -14.72
N LYS A 55 -2.68 -18.95 -14.52
CA LYS A 55 -2.33 -17.59 -14.98
C LYS A 55 -1.99 -16.61 -13.85
N ARG A 56 -1.81 -17.13 -12.63
CA ARG A 56 -1.35 -16.36 -11.48
C ARG A 56 0.12 -16.04 -11.65
N LEU A 57 0.42 -14.92 -12.30
CA LEU A 57 1.70 -14.23 -12.15
C LEU A 57 1.74 -13.58 -10.75
N GLY A 58 1.54 -14.40 -9.72
CA GLY A 58 1.68 -13.96 -8.34
C GLY A 58 3.12 -13.51 -8.18
N VAL A 59 3.31 -12.32 -7.66
CA VAL A 59 4.65 -11.89 -7.24
C VAL A 59 5.10 -12.92 -6.22
N SER A 60 6.18 -13.65 -6.52
CA SER A 60 6.75 -14.62 -5.58
C SER A 60 6.86 -13.97 -4.20
N GLU A 61 6.52 -14.70 -3.14
CA GLU A 61 6.44 -14.17 -1.77
C GLU A 61 7.71 -13.38 -1.40
N GLY A 62 8.89 -13.85 -1.82
CA GLY A 62 10.16 -13.13 -1.62
C GLY A 62 10.31 -11.82 -2.39
N CYS A 63 9.71 -11.68 -3.58
CA CYS A 63 9.65 -10.40 -4.30
C CYS A 63 8.73 -9.41 -3.59
N LYS A 64 7.66 -9.88 -2.95
CA LYS A 64 6.74 -9.04 -2.17
C LYS A 64 7.43 -8.49 -0.91
N SER A 65 8.12 -9.33 -0.14
CA SER A 65 8.83 -8.88 1.06
C SER A 65 9.89 -7.82 0.72
N ARG A 66 10.62 -8.00 -0.39
CA ARG A 66 11.58 -7.01 -0.91
C ARG A 66 10.93 -5.69 -1.30
N LEU A 67 9.75 -5.74 -1.93
CA LEU A 67 8.98 -4.55 -2.31
C LEU A 67 8.52 -3.79 -1.06
N ILE A 68 7.97 -4.50 -0.06
CA ILE A 68 7.56 -3.93 1.23
C ILE A 68 8.72 -3.24 1.94
N LEU A 69 9.88 -3.90 2.05
CA LEU A 69 11.07 -3.33 2.68
C LEU A 69 11.57 -2.09 1.95
N SER A 70 11.55 -2.12 0.61
CA SER A 70 11.93 -0.96 -0.22
C SER A 70 11.00 0.22 0.00
N MET A 71 9.69 -0.02 0.05
CA MET A 71 8.70 1.01 0.35
C MET A 71 8.87 1.58 1.76
N ILE A 72 9.10 0.75 2.78
CA ILE A 72 9.35 1.22 4.15
C ILE A 72 10.59 2.12 4.20
N LYS A 73 11.68 1.71 3.53
CA LYS A 73 12.90 2.51 3.45
C LYS A 73 12.64 3.88 2.80
N LEU A 74 11.92 3.92 1.69
CA LEU A 74 11.57 5.18 1.01
C LEU A 74 10.61 6.06 1.83
N ILE A 75 9.63 5.46 2.51
CA ILE A 75 8.71 6.22 3.38
C ILE A 75 9.45 6.76 4.60
N SER A 76 10.45 6.03 5.11
CA SER A 76 11.20 6.44 6.30
C SER A 76 12.03 7.71 6.12
N THR A 77 12.41 8.04 4.88
CA THR A 77 13.18 9.24 4.54
C THR A 77 12.30 10.48 4.33
N LEU A 78 10.98 10.33 4.30
CA LEU A 78 10.04 11.43 4.08
C LEU A 78 9.37 11.88 5.38
N PRO A 79 8.98 13.15 5.49
CA PRO A 79 8.20 13.63 6.63
C PRO A 79 6.78 13.06 6.62
N ASP A 80 6.14 13.08 7.79
CA ASP A 80 4.79 12.55 8.00
C ASP A 80 3.74 13.44 7.30
N MET A 81 3.52 13.18 6.01
CA MET A 81 2.62 13.94 5.14
C MET A 81 1.37 13.15 4.76
N ALA A 82 0.24 13.85 4.61
CA ALA A 82 -1.02 13.26 4.15
C ALA A 82 -0.93 12.61 2.75
N THR A 83 0.06 12.99 1.94
CA THR A 83 0.34 12.39 0.62
C THR A 83 0.74 10.92 0.70
N LEU A 84 1.22 10.47 1.87
CA LEU A 84 1.61 9.10 2.15
C LEU A 84 0.46 8.24 2.71
N LEU A 85 -0.72 8.83 2.94
CA LEU A 85 -1.88 8.14 3.50
C LEU A 85 -2.25 6.89 2.69
N TRP A 86 -2.39 7.05 1.38
CA TRP A 86 -2.79 5.94 0.50
C TRP A 86 -1.70 4.86 0.40
N PRO A 87 -0.41 5.19 0.18
CA PRO A 87 0.67 4.20 0.28
C PRO A 87 0.71 3.42 1.61
N LEU A 88 0.55 4.11 2.75
CA LEU A 88 0.53 3.49 4.07
C LEU A 88 -0.70 2.58 4.25
N PHE A 89 -1.86 2.99 3.74
CA PHE A 89 -3.04 2.14 3.73
C PHE A 89 -2.82 0.86 2.93
N VAL A 90 -2.31 0.97 1.70
CA VAL A 90 -2.02 -0.21 0.87
C VAL A 90 -1.05 -1.12 1.61
N LEU A 91 0.05 -0.56 2.12
CA LEU A 91 1.07 -1.31 2.85
C LEU A 91 0.48 -2.06 4.06
N GLY A 92 -0.38 -1.41 4.84
CA GLY A 92 -1.08 -2.03 5.97
C GLY A 92 -2.01 -3.19 5.59
N ASN A 93 -2.58 -3.18 4.39
CA ASN A 93 -3.46 -4.25 3.91
C ASN A 93 -2.72 -5.39 3.19
N THR A 94 -1.46 -5.19 2.80
CA THR A 94 -0.64 -6.20 2.07
C THR A 94 -0.13 -7.33 2.95
N GLY A 95 -0.50 -7.28 4.23
CA GLY A 95 -0.27 -8.35 5.18
C GLY A 95 1.21 -8.48 5.52
N LEU A 96 1.69 -7.51 6.29
CA LEU A 96 3.05 -7.39 6.78
C LEU A 96 3.48 -8.61 7.61
N GLU A 97 4.69 -9.08 7.36
CA GLU A 97 5.28 -10.28 7.96
C GLU A 97 5.70 -10.00 9.42
N ASN A 98 6.33 -8.85 9.66
CA ASN A 98 6.94 -8.52 10.94
C ASN A 98 6.09 -7.51 11.75
N GLU A 99 6.13 -7.63 13.07
CA GLU A 99 5.47 -6.69 13.98
C GLU A 99 6.05 -5.27 13.87
N GLU A 100 7.36 -5.15 13.65
CA GLU A 100 8.04 -3.87 13.43
C GLU A 100 7.46 -3.11 12.22
N GLN A 101 7.17 -3.82 11.13
CA GLN A 101 6.57 -3.24 9.94
C GLN A 101 5.14 -2.74 10.24
N ARG A 102 4.36 -3.50 11.02
CA ARG A 102 3.01 -3.10 11.45
C ARG A 102 3.07 -1.86 12.32
N ARG A 103 4.00 -1.82 13.26
CA ARG A 103 4.22 -0.68 14.15
C ARG A 103 4.65 0.56 13.37
N PHE A 104 5.56 0.42 12.41
CA PHE A 104 5.97 1.50 11.52
C PHE A 104 4.77 2.15 10.80
N VAL A 105 3.89 1.34 10.19
CA VAL A 105 2.71 1.86 9.49
C VAL A 105 1.75 2.58 10.44
N LEU A 106 1.46 1.99 11.61
CA LEU A 106 0.55 2.58 12.58
C LEU A 106 1.10 3.88 13.18
N ASP A 107 2.39 3.91 13.51
CA ASP A 107 3.04 5.10 14.08
C ASP A 107 3.05 6.25 13.06
N ARG A 108 3.34 5.97 11.79
CA ARG A 108 3.29 6.96 10.71
C ARG A 108 1.88 7.52 10.50
N LEU A 109 0.87 6.66 10.44
CA LEU A 109 -0.53 7.09 10.33
C LEU A 109 -0.98 7.91 11.54
N ALA A 110 -0.57 7.52 12.76
CA ALA A 110 -0.87 8.25 13.97
C ALA A 110 -0.22 9.65 13.99
N ASN A 111 1.01 9.78 13.49
CA ASN A 111 1.66 11.09 13.38
C ASN A 111 0.94 11.98 12.37
N ILE A 112 0.55 11.46 11.20
CA ILE A 112 -0.26 12.21 10.22
C ILE A 112 -1.60 12.66 10.85
N GLN A 113 -2.25 11.80 11.65
CA GLN A 113 -3.47 12.14 12.37
C GLN A 113 -3.24 13.27 13.38
N LYS A 114 -2.13 13.22 14.14
CA LYS A 114 -1.79 14.27 15.11
C LYS A 114 -1.59 15.62 14.42
N THR A 115 -0.99 15.64 13.23
CA THR A 115 -0.74 16.89 12.49
C THR A 115 -2.00 17.46 11.85
N ARG A 116 -2.93 16.63 11.35
CA ARG A 116 -4.06 17.11 10.52
C ARG A 116 -5.47 16.67 10.92
N ASN A 117 -5.66 15.94 12.02
CA ASN A 117 -6.95 15.44 12.54
C ASN A 117 -8.00 15.06 11.45
N LEU A 118 -7.58 14.29 10.45
CA LEU A 118 -8.40 13.99 9.28
C LEU A 118 -9.26 12.74 9.53
N GLY A 119 -10.56 12.82 9.25
CA GLY A 119 -11.45 11.65 9.36
C GLY A 119 -11.03 10.49 8.45
N SER A 120 -10.45 10.77 7.28
CA SER A 120 -9.91 9.76 6.35
C SER A 120 -8.74 9.00 6.96
N VAL A 121 -7.85 9.67 7.69
CA VAL A 121 -6.70 9.06 8.35
C VAL A 121 -7.17 8.18 9.52
N ARG A 122 -8.14 8.64 10.33
CA ARG A 122 -8.74 7.81 11.38
C ARG A 122 -9.35 6.52 10.83
N ARG A 123 -10.17 6.62 9.77
CA ARG A 123 -10.72 5.44 9.08
C ARG A 123 -9.63 4.52 8.54
N THR A 124 -8.54 5.07 8.02
CA THR A 124 -7.39 4.30 7.54
C THR A 124 -6.73 3.52 8.67
N ILE A 125 -6.51 4.16 9.82
CA ILE A 125 -5.95 3.51 11.01
C ILE A 125 -6.84 2.35 11.45
N ASP A 126 -8.15 2.56 11.53
CA ASP A 126 -9.10 1.53 11.94
C ASP A 126 -9.12 0.34 10.96
N ALA A 127 -9.08 0.64 9.65
CA ALA A 127 -9.01 -0.37 8.60
C ALA A 127 -7.72 -1.22 8.68
N VAL A 128 -6.57 -0.57 8.88
CA VAL A 128 -5.26 -1.25 8.99
C VAL A 128 -5.21 -2.12 10.25
N LYS A 129 -5.71 -1.61 11.39
CA LYS A 129 -5.81 -2.41 12.62
C LYS A 129 -6.70 -3.63 12.42
N HIS A 130 -7.86 -3.46 11.79
CA HIS A 130 -8.75 -4.56 11.48
C HIS A 130 -8.07 -5.59 10.58
N ALA A 131 -7.36 -5.16 9.53
CA ALA A 131 -6.61 -6.06 8.64
C ALA A 131 -5.56 -6.88 9.40
N PHE A 132 -4.85 -6.27 10.36
CA PHE A 132 -3.87 -7.00 11.19
C PHE A 132 -4.53 -8.04 12.10
N VAL A 133 -5.66 -7.70 12.72
CA VAL A 133 -6.42 -8.62 13.58
C VAL A 133 -6.99 -9.78 12.76
N THR A 134 -7.68 -9.51 11.65
CA THR A 134 -8.23 -10.55 10.77
C THR A 134 -7.13 -11.48 10.26
N LYS A 135 -5.97 -10.94 9.87
CA LYS A 135 -4.85 -11.76 9.39
C LYS A 135 -4.22 -12.62 10.49
N SER A 136 -4.18 -12.15 11.74
CA SER A 136 -3.73 -12.99 12.87
C SER A 136 -4.70 -14.13 13.20
N LEU A 137 -5.99 -13.97 12.89
CA LEU A 137 -7.02 -14.96 13.21
C LEU A 137 -7.24 -16.00 12.09
N PHE A 138 -7.05 -15.61 10.83
CA PHE A 138 -7.22 -16.48 9.67
C PHE A 138 -5.88 -16.70 8.95
N SER A 139 -5.14 -17.72 9.38
CA SER A 139 -3.87 -18.10 8.74
C SER A 139 -4.07 -18.82 7.38
N SER A 140 -5.31 -19.13 6.99
CA SER A 140 -5.62 -19.89 5.78
C SER A 140 -6.85 -19.35 5.05
N GLY A 141 -6.66 -19.00 3.77
CA GLY A 141 -7.72 -19.10 2.75
C GLY A 141 -8.35 -17.80 2.26
N ASN A 142 -8.90 -16.95 3.13
CA ASN A 142 -9.70 -15.81 2.68
C ASN A 142 -8.97 -14.47 2.88
N LYS A 143 -8.13 -14.10 1.91
CA LYS A 143 -7.62 -12.72 1.74
C LYS A 143 -8.77 -11.79 1.30
N ALA A 144 -9.72 -11.52 2.19
CA ALA A 144 -10.74 -10.52 1.95
C ALA A 144 -10.12 -9.12 2.08
N TRP A 145 -9.66 -8.57 0.95
CA TRP A 145 -9.10 -7.22 0.87
C TRP A 145 -10.14 -6.16 1.19
N GLY A 146 -10.10 -5.65 2.43
CA GLY A 146 -11.02 -4.66 2.95
C GLY A 146 -12.36 -5.28 3.36
N HIS A 147 -12.66 -5.25 4.68
CA HIS A 147 -14.03 -5.41 5.16
C HIS A 147 -14.93 -4.40 4.41
N GLU A 148 -16.19 -4.73 4.14
CA GLU A 148 -17.09 -3.92 3.28
C GLU A 148 -17.15 -2.45 3.71
N THR A 149 -17.00 -2.18 5.00
CA THR A 149 -16.92 -0.85 5.63
C THR A 149 -15.65 -0.05 5.31
N TYR A 150 -14.56 -0.71 4.94
CA TYR A 150 -13.24 -0.11 4.71
C TYR A 150 -12.72 -0.32 3.29
N ARG A 151 -13.54 -0.88 2.40
CA ARG A 151 -13.18 -1.22 1.01
C ARG A 151 -12.80 0.00 0.18
N TYR A 152 -13.30 1.19 0.58
CA TYR A 152 -12.98 2.47 -0.04
C TYR A 152 -12.64 3.49 1.05
N ILE A 153 -11.41 4.00 1.06
CA ILE A 153 -11.12 5.23 1.78
C ILE A 153 -11.40 6.37 0.82
N SER A 154 -12.46 7.14 1.08
CA SER A 154 -12.61 8.44 0.42
C SER A 154 -11.45 9.34 0.82
N LEU A 155 -10.56 9.58 -0.14
CA LEU A 155 -9.59 10.67 -0.11
C LEU A 155 -10.39 11.95 -0.37
N ALA A 156 -10.65 12.71 0.70
CA ALA A 156 -11.25 14.04 0.60
C ALA A 156 -10.18 15.07 0.22
#